data_AF-A0A9D5AHN9-F1
#
_entry.id   AF-A0A9D5AHN9-F1
#
_cell.length_a   1.000
_cell.length_b   1.000
_cell.length_c   1.000
_cell.angle_alpha   90.00
_cell.angle_beta   90.00
_cell.angle_gamma   90.00
#
_symmetry.space_group_name_H-M   'P 1'
#
loop_
_entity.id
_entity.type
_entity.pdbx_description
1 polymer ?
#
loop_
_entity_poly.entity_id
_entity_poly.type
_entity_poly.pdbx_seq_one_letter_code
_entity_poly.pdbx_strand_id
1 'polypeptide(L)'
;MGSSRDIAIGPVAVVSLLMGTLLSNEIDPVTHKEEYQRLAFTATFFAGITQATLGIFRLGFLIDFLSHAAIVGFMGGAAITIGLQQLKGFLGIKSKMFTTKTDIVSVLHSVFASAKHGWNWHTILIGASFLCFLLVAKYIGKKNNKFFWVPAIAPLISVVLSTFFVFITRADKQGVEIVNHIEKGINPSSVHDIYFSGEYLGKGFKIGVTAGMIALTEAIAIGRTFASMKDYQLDGNREMVALGTMNVVGSMTSCYVATGKIIMNRS
;
A
#
# COMPACT_ATOMS: atom_id res chain seq x y z
N MET A 1 -16.08 6.22 12.81
CA MET A 1 -15.79 5.09 13.72
C MET A 1 -14.36 5.16 14.26
N GLY A 2 -13.35 5.50 13.46
CA GLY A 2 -12.00 5.83 13.96
C GLY A 2 -11.94 7.14 14.74
N SER A 3 -10.95 7.28 15.61
CA SER A 3 -10.68 8.45 16.45
C SER A 3 -9.70 9.43 15.79
N SER A 4 -9.00 9.02 14.75
CA SER A 4 -7.97 9.78 14.05
C SER A 4 -8.58 10.66 12.98
N ARG A 5 -8.33 11.97 13.08
CA ARG A 5 -8.88 12.98 12.15
C ARG A 5 -8.05 13.16 10.88
N ASP A 6 -6.78 12.74 10.90
CA ASP A 6 -5.79 12.99 9.85
C ASP A 6 -5.29 11.73 9.13
N ILE A 7 -5.83 10.55 9.48
CA ILE A 7 -5.49 9.29 8.82
C ILE A 7 -6.52 9.01 7.74
N ALA A 8 -6.07 8.80 6.49
CA ALA A 8 -6.89 8.06 5.53
C ALA A 8 -6.54 6.59 5.57
N ILE A 9 -7.47 5.75 5.18
CA ILE A 9 -7.30 4.30 5.17
C ILE A 9 -7.24 3.81 3.73
N GLY A 10 -6.32 2.90 3.44
CA GLY A 10 -6.21 2.26 2.13
C GLY A 10 -5.14 1.17 2.10
N PRO A 11 -4.94 0.53 0.95
CA PRO A 11 -3.95 -0.55 0.82
C PRO A 11 -2.52 0.02 0.90
N VAL A 12 -1.72 -0.47 1.84
CA VAL A 12 -0.33 -0.03 2.03
C VAL A 12 0.66 -1.09 1.54
N ALA A 13 1.70 -0.61 0.88
CA ALA A 13 2.78 -1.38 0.27
C ALA A 13 3.31 -2.54 1.14
N VAL A 14 3.55 -2.29 2.43
CA VAL A 14 4.13 -3.29 3.35
C VAL A 14 3.18 -4.46 3.54
N VAL A 15 1.93 -4.18 3.92
CA VAL A 15 0.91 -5.21 4.13
C VAL A 15 0.52 -5.90 2.83
N SER A 16 0.37 -5.16 1.73
CA SER A 16 0.06 -5.73 0.41
C SER A 16 1.12 -6.72 -0.04
N LEU A 17 2.38 -6.41 0.22
CA LEU A 17 3.47 -7.29 -0.17
C LEU A 17 3.58 -8.53 0.74
N LEU A 18 3.52 -8.34 2.06
CA LEU A 18 3.50 -9.45 3.01
C LEU A 18 2.35 -10.42 2.69
N MET A 19 1.16 -9.88 2.48
CA MET A 19 0.01 -10.71 2.20
C MET A 19 0.16 -11.34 0.81
N GLY A 20 0.71 -10.63 -0.18
CA GLY A 20 1.09 -11.19 -1.48
C GLY A 20 2.05 -12.37 -1.39
N THR A 21 3.09 -12.31 -0.53
CA THR A 21 4.05 -13.42 -0.34
C THR A 21 3.42 -14.60 0.38
N LEU A 22 2.68 -14.34 1.46
CA LEU A 22 2.00 -15.38 2.23
C LEU A 22 0.97 -16.13 1.38
N LEU A 23 0.20 -15.41 0.56
CA LEU A 23 -0.76 -16.00 -0.38
C LEU A 23 -0.04 -16.79 -1.48
N SER A 24 1.03 -16.26 -2.07
CA SER A 24 1.76 -16.91 -3.16
C SER A 24 2.48 -18.20 -2.73
N ASN A 25 2.77 -18.34 -1.44
CA ASN A 25 3.33 -19.58 -0.88
C ASN A 25 2.29 -20.70 -0.78
N GLU A 26 1.00 -20.35 -0.70
CA GLU A 26 -0.09 -21.33 -0.59
C GLU A 26 -0.74 -21.62 -1.96
N ILE A 27 -0.89 -20.59 -2.80
CA ILE A 27 -1.54 -20.68 -4.11
C ILE A 27 -0.71 -19.89 -5.12
N ASP A 28 -0.34 -20.54 -6.23
CA ASP A 28 0.36 -19.87 -7.32
C ASP A 28 -0.59 -18.88 -8.04
N PRO A 29 -0.26 -17.57 -8.07
CA PRO A 29 -1.11 -16.54 -8.64
C PRO A 29 -1.30 -16.65 -10.17
N VAL A 30 -0.46 -17.41 -10.87
CA VAL A 30 -0.52 -17.55 -12.33
C VAL A 30 -1.40 -18.71 -12.77
N THR A 31 -1.33 -19.84 -12.05
CA THR A 31 -2.07 -21.06 -12.40
C THR A 31 -3.47 -21.08 -11.80
N HIS A 32 -3.67 -20.52 -10.60
CA HIS A 32 -4.94 -20.59 -9.85
C HIS A 32 -5.41 -19.19 -9.39
N LYS A 33 -5.62 -18.29 -10.37
CA LYS A 33 -5.94 -16.87 -10.12
C LYS A 33 -7.20 -16.66 -9.28
N GLU A 34 -8.27 -17.41 -9.54
CA GLU A 34 -9.53 -17.28 -8.80
C GLU A 34 -9.36 -17.71 -7.34
N GLU A 35 -8.73 -18.86 -7.09
CA GLU A 35 -8.49 -19.35 -5.72
C GLU A 35 -7.56 -18.42 -4.93
N TYR A 36 -6.56 -17.84 -5.60
CA TYR A 36 -5.70 -16.82 -5.01
C TYR A 36 -6.50 -15.60 -4.51
N GLN A 37 -7.44 -15.11 -5.33
CA GLN A 37 -8.31 -13.98 -4.96
C GLN A 37 -9.25 -14.34 -3.81
N ARG A 38 -9.85 -15.54 -3.85
CA ARG A 38 -10.71 -16.05 -2.77
C ARG A 38 -9.95 -16.17 -1.44
N LEU A 39 -8.72 -16.67 -1.48
CA LEU A 39 -7.86 -16.75 -0.30
C LEU A 39 -7.48 -15.35 0.22
N ALA A 40 -7.24 -14.39 -0.68
CA ALA A 40 -6.98 -13.00 -0.31
C ALA A 40 -8.17 -12.35 0.41
N PHE A 41 -9.40 -12.55 -0.08
CA PHE A 41 -10.60 -12.04 0.58
C PHE A 41 -10.82 -12.71 1.93
N THR A 42 -10.61 -14.02 2.01
CA THR A 42 -10.71 -14.80 3.26
C THR A 42 -9.72 -14.29 4.31
N ALA A 43 -8.45 -14.10 3.93
CA ALA A 43 -7.45 -13.54 4.82
C ALA A 43 -7.76 -12.10 5.23
N THR A 44 -8.29 -11.27 4.33
CA THR A 44 -8.72 -9.90 4.65
C THR A 44 -9.87 -9.88 5.65
N PHE A 45 -10.84 -10.78 5.49
CA PHE A 45 -11.96 -10.97 6.41
C PHE A 45 -11.48 -11.33 7.82
N PHE A 46 -10.59 -12.33 7.94
CA PHE A 46 -10.04 -12.73 9.22
C PHE A 46 -9.13 -11.67 9.84
N ALA A 47 -8.35 -10.93 9.03
CA ALA A 47 -7.60 -9.77 9.51
C ALA A 47 -8.54 -8.75 10.18
N GLY A 48 -9.69 -8.48 9.54
CA GLY A 48 -10.71 -7.59 10.08
C GLY A 48 -11.34 -8.11 11.36
N ILE A 49 -11.70 -9.40 11.42
CA ILE A 49 -12.24 -10.03 12.64
C ILE A 49 -11.24 -9.92 13.78
N THR A 50 -9.97 -10.26 13.55
CA THR A 50 -8.93 -10.20 14.58
C THR A 50 -8.80 -8.77 15.10
N GLN A 51 -8.69 -7.77 14.22
CA GLN A 51 -8.59 -6.37 14.61
C GLN A 51 -9.82 -5.88 15.40
N ALA A 52 -11.03 -6.21 14.94
CA ALA A 52 -12.26 -5.84 15.64
C ALA A 52 -12.33 -6.50 17.02
N THR A 53 -11.95 -7.77 17.10
CA THR A 53 -11.90 -8.55 18.35
C THR A 53 -10.94 -7.93 19.35
N LEU A 54 -9.73 -7.56 18.92
CA LEU A 54 -8.74 -6.87 19.78
C LEU A 54 -9.29 -5.54 20.31
N GLY A 55 -9.99 -4.77 19.46
CA GLY A 55 -10.62 -3.52 19.86
C GLY A 55 -11.77 -3.70 20.85
N ILE A 56 -12.60 -4.73 20.66
CA ILE A 56 -13.71 -5.08 21.57
C ILE A 56 -13.16 -5.52 22.94
N PHE A 57 -12.09 -6.31 22.97
CA PHE A 57 -11.40 -6.70 24.20
C PHE A 57 -10.59 -5.58 24.85
N ARG A 58 -10.65 -4.37 24.29
CA ARG A 58 -9.97 -3.17 24.79
C ARG A 58 -8.45 -3.33 24.88
N LEU A 59 -7.84 -4.05 23.93
CA LEU A 59 -6.40 -4.27 23.85
C LEU A 59 -5.63 -3.07 23.27
N GLY A 60 -6.28 -1.91 23.12
CA GLY A 60 -5.67 -0.66 22.71
C GLY A 60 -4.62 -0.13 23.68
N PHE A 61 -4.51 -0.66 24.90
CA PHE A 61 -3.38 -0.36 25.78
C PHE A 61 -2.03 -0.81 25.19
N LEU A 62 -2.01 -1.81 24.29
CA LEU A 62 -0.79 -2.26 23.60
C LEU A 62 -0.14 -1.13 22.80
N ILE A 63 -0.92 -0.10 22.46
CA ILE A 63 -0.44 1.10 21.78
C ILE A 63 0.45 1.94 22.67
N ASP A 64 0.20 1.94 23.97
CA ASP A 64 0.96 2.74 24.94
C ASP A 64 2.34 2.12 25.21
N PHE A 65 2.54 0.85 24.84
CA PHE A 65 3.82 0.15 24.92
C PHE A 65 4.75 0.41 23.72
N LEU A 66 4.27 1.07 22.66
CA LEU A 66 5.10 1.47 21.52
C LEU A 66 5.94 2.70 21.88
N SER A 67 7.23 2.48 22.13
CA SER A 67 8.16 3.57 22.40
C SER A 67 8.29 4.51 21.21
N HIS A 68 8.59 5.78 21.47
CA HIS A 68 8.85 6.76 20.41
C HIS A 68 9.95 6.28 19.44
N ALA A 69 10.98 5.60 19.95
CA ALA A 69 12.05 5.02 19.14
C ALA A 69 11.55 3.93 18.18
N ALA A 70 10.64 3.05 18.63
CA ALA A 70 10.05 2.03 17.77
C ALA A 70 9.21 2.64 16.64
N ILE A 71 8.47 3.71 16.92
CA ILE A 71 7.68 4.44 15.92
C ILE A 71 8.59 5.08 14.85
N VAL A 72 9.65 5.77 15.28
CA VAL A 72 10.61 6.40 14.36
C VAL A 72 11.35 5.35 13.53
N GLY A 73 11.76 4.23 14.13
CA GLY A 73 12.40 3.12 13.42
C GLY A 73 11.49 2.48 12.37
N PHE A 74 10.22 2.22 12.72
CA PHE A 74 9.22 1.70 11.78
C PHE A 74 8.99 2.67 10.61
N MET A 75 8.84 3.96 10.88
CA MET A 75 8.67 4.99 9.83
C MET A 75 9.88 5.04 8.90
N GLY A 76 11.10 4.97 9.43
CA GLY A 76 12.32 4.90 8.64
C GLY A 76 12.37 3.67 7.74
N GLY A 77 12.05 2.49 8.28
CA GLY A 77 11.98 1.24 7.51
C GLY A 77 10.90 1.26 6.43
N ALA A 78 9.71 1.77 6.74
CA ALA A 78 8.63 1.95 5.77
C ALA A 78 9.03 2.92 4.64
N ALA A 79 9.66 4.06 4.97
CA ALA A 79 10.14 5.02 3.98
C ALA A 79 11.20 4.42 3.04
N ILE A 80 12.15 3.65 3.57
CA ILE A 80 13.15 2.93 2.78
C ILE A 80 12.47 1.91 1.86
N THR A 81 11.55 1.11 2.41
CA THR A 81 10.84 0.07 1.65
C THR A 81 10.02 0.67 0.51
N ILE A 82 9.27 1.74 0.77
CA ILE A 82 8.52 2.47 -0.25
C ILE A 82 9.46 3.06 -1.30
N GLY A 83 10.56 3.68 -0.88
CA GLY A 83 11.57 4.24 -1.79
C GLY A 83 12.15 3.19 -2.74
N LEU A 84 12.52 2.01 -2.20
CA LEU A 84 13.02 0.88 -2.99
C LEU A 84 11.96 0.35 -3.97
N GLN A 85 10.69 0.29 -3.58
CA GLN A 85 9.60 -0.13 -4.47
C GLN A 85 9.38 0.87 -5.62
N GLN A 86 9.50 2.17 -5.36
CA GLN A 86 9.39 3.20 -6.41
C GLN A 86 10.58 3.15 -7.38
N LEU A 87 11.78 2.80 -6.89
CA LEU A 87 12.98 2.68 -7.72
C LEU A 87 12.81 1.62 -8.83
N LYS A 88 12.09 0.52 -8.55
CA LYS A 88 11.78 -0.52 -9.55
C LYS A 88 11.02 0.07 -10.75
N GLY A 89 9.96 0.83 -10.48
CA GLY A 89 9.16 1.49 -11.52
C GLY A 89 9.95 2.57 -12.26
N PHE A 90 10.77 3.33 -11.53
CA PHE A 90 11.60 4.38 -12.10
C PHE A 90 12.65 3.85 -13.10
N LEU A 91 13.27 2.71 -12.80
CA LEU A 91 14.30 2.09 -13.65
C LEU A 91 13.72 1.27 -14.82
N GLY A 92 12.40 1.05 -14.87
CA GLY A 92 11.73 0.31 -15.95
C GLY A 92 12.13 -1.17 -16.02
N ILE A 93 12.51 -1.79 -14.89
CA ILE A 93 12.91 -3.20 -14.85
C ILE A 93 11.65 -4.06 -15.07
N LYS A 94 11.61 -4.79 -16.19
CA LYS A 94 10.45 -5.59 -16.62
C LYS A 94 9.94 -6.50 -15.50
N SER A 95 8.64 -6.36 -15.19
CA SER A 95 7.99 -7.04 -14.06
C SER A 95 8.00 -8.58 -14.15
N LYS A 96 8.33 -9.16 -15.32
CA LYS A 96 8.33 -10.62 -15.55
C LYS A 96 9.49 -11.38 -14.87
N MET A 97 10.52 -10.68 -14.40
CA MET A 97 11.73 -11.27 -13.79
C MET A 97 11.94 -10.80 -12.34
N PHE A 98 10.87 -10.43 -11.65
CA PHE A 98 10.96 -10.05 -10.24
C PHE A 98 10.27 -11.09 -9.36
N THR A 99 11.10 -11.89 -8.70
CA THR A 99 10.76 -12.71 -7.55
C THR A 99 9.96 -11.89 -6.52
N THR A 100 8.92 -12.50 -5.96
CA THR A 100 8.02 -11.99 -4.90
C THR A 100 8.72 -11.55 -3.60
N LYS A 101 10.07 -11.55 -3.56
CA LYS A 101 10.87 -11.30 -2.35
C LYS A 101 11.40 -9.87 -2.35
N THR A 102 11.05 -9.12 -1.31
CA THR A 102 11.61 -7.81 -0.92
C THR A 102 12.73 -7.97 0.08
N ASP A 103 13.71 -8.82 -0.21
CA ASP A 103 14.98 -8.57 0.46
C ASP A 103 15.55 -7.30 -0.17
N ILE A 104 15.97 -6.33 0.65
CA ILE A 104 16.70 -5.17 0.17
C ILE A 104 17.85 -5.64 -0.74
N VAL A 105 18.46 -6.76 -0.37
CA VAL A 105 19.48 -7.48 -1.13
C VAL A 105 18.96 -7.99 -2.48
N SER A 106 17.75 -8.56 -2.57
CA SER A 106 17.20 -9.01 -3.85
C SER A 106 16.88 -7.84 -4.78
N VAL A 107 16.31 -6.75 -4.24
CA VAL A 107 16.04 -5.52 -5.02
C VAL A 107 17.34 -4.91 -5.51
N LEU A 108 18.34 -4.76 -4.64
CA LEU A 108 19.65 -4.21 -4.99
C LEU A 108 20.34 -5.10 -6.04
N HIS A 109 20.32 -6.41 -5.83
CA HIS A 109 20.88 -7.38 -6.78
C HIS A 109 20.17 -7.31 -8.13
N SER A 110 18.84 -7.18 -8.17
CA SER A 110 18.09 -7.01 -9.41
C SER A 110 18.40 -5.68 -10.10
N VAL A 111 18.63 -4.59 -9.36
CA VAL A 111 19.07 -3.29 -9.93
C VAL A 111 20.47 -3.41 -10.54
N PHE A 112 21.42 -4.01 -9.81
CA PHE A 112 22.79 -4.23 -10.28
C PHE A 112 22.88 -5.24 -11.44
N ALA A 113 22.09 -6.31 -11.42
CA ALA A 113 22.00 -7.26 -12.51
C ALA A 113 21.34 -6.64 -13.76
N SER A 114 20.31 -5.81 -13.57
CA SER A 114 19.65 -5.09 -14.66
C SER A 114 20.55 -4.01 -15.28
N ALA A 115 21.52 -3.47 -14.53
CA ALA A 115 22.54 -2.57 -15.09
C ALA A 115 23.39 -3.23 -16.18
N LYS A 116 23.51 -4.57 -16.19
CA LYS A 116 24.23 -5.31 -17.23
C LYS A 116 23.38 -5.67 -18.46
N HIS A 117 22.05 -5.59 -18.37
CA HIS A 117 21.13 -6.01 -19.46
C HIS A 117 20.31 -4.86 -20.07
N GLY A 118 20.60 -3.62 -19.69
CA GLY A 118 20.06 -2.42 -20.33
C GLY A 118 18.91 -1.81 -19.54
N TRP A 119 19.14 -0.62 -19.00
CA TRP A 119 18.08 0.22 -18.45
C TRP A 119 17.26 0.82 -19.58
N ASN A 120 15.93 0.91 -19.40
CA ASN A 120 15.12 1.65 -20.35
C ASN A 120 15.29 3.16 -20.08
N TRP A 121 16.25 3.76 -20.81
CA TRP A 121 16.58 5.18 -20.69
C TRP A 121 15.36 6.09 -20.87
N HIS A 122 14.40 5.71 -21.70
CA HIS A 122 13.16 6.45 -21.91
C HIS A 122 12.30 6.49 -20.63
N THR A 123 12.16 5.36 -19.93
CA THR A 123 11.41 5.28 -18.68
C THR A 123 12.06 6.13 -17.58
N ILE A 124 13.39 6.09 -17.49
CA ILE A 124 14.16 6.89 -16.52
C ILE A 124 13.99 8.39 -16.80
N LEU A 125 14.10 8.82 -18.07
CA LEU A 125 13.91 10.22 -18.46
C LEU A 125 12.52 10.73 -18.12
N ILE A 126 11.48 9.95 -18.46
CA ILE A 126 10.09 10.28 -18.15
C ILE A 126 9.90 10.38 -16.63
N GLY A 127 10.36 9.37 -15.88
CA GLY A 127 10.28 9.35 -14.42
C GLY A 127 11.01 10.53 -13.77
N ALA A 128 12.21 10.86 -14.24
CA ALA A 128 13.02 11.97 -13.72
C ALA A 128 12.37 13.33 -14.00
N SER A 129 11.80 13.50 -15.21
CA SER A 129 11.06 14.71 -15.58
C SER A 129 9.85 14.93 -14.67
N PHE A 130 9.05 13.88 -14.44
CA PHE A 130 7.91 13.96 -13.53
C PHE A 130 8.31 14.20 -12.08
N LEU A 131 9.35 13.52 -11.60
CA LEU A 131 9.87 13.75 -10.25
C LEU A 131 10.33 15.19 -10.08
N CYS A 132 11.07 15.74 -11.04
CA CYS A 132 11.50 17.14 -11.05
C CYS A 132 10.30 18.08 -11.00
N PHE A 133 9.29 17.87 -11.87
CA PHE A 133 8.06 18.65 -11.88
C PHE A 133 7.33 18.64 -10.53
N LEU A 134 7.19 17.47 -9.91
CA LEU A 134 6.54 17.33 -8.60
C LEU A 134 7.32 18.03 -7.48
N LEU A 135 8.66 17.93 -7.50
CA LEU A 135 9.51 18.62 -6.52
C LEU A 135 9.46 20.14 -6.67
N VAL A 136 9.45 20.64 -7.91
CA VAL A 136 9.29 22.07 -8.20
C VAL A 136 7.92 22.57 -7.75
N ALA A 137 6.84 21.84 -8.08
CA ALA A 137 5.49 22.15 -7.63
C ALA A 137 5.40 22.20 -6.09
N LYS A 138 6.03 21.25 -5.40
CA LYS A 138 6.13 21.21 -3.94
C LYS A 138 6.92 22.40 -3.38
N TYR A 139 8.03 22.77 -4.02
CA TYR A 139 8.84 23.92 -3.62
C TYR A 139 8.07 25.24 -3.75
N ILE A 140 7.35 25.44 -4.86
CA ILE A 140 6.52 26.62 -5.10
C ILE A 140 5.41 26.74 -4.04
N GLY A 141 4.70 25.65 -3.76
CA GLY A 141 3.65 25.63 -2.73
C GLY A 141 4.16 25.89 -1.31
N LYS A 142 5.41 25.49 -1.00
CA LYS A 142 6.03 25.79 0.31
C LYS A 142 6.51 27.25 0.40
N LYS A 143 6.98 27.84 -0.71
CA LYS A 143 7.52 29.21 -0.73
C LYS A 143 6.42 30.28 -0.72
N ASN A 144 5.23 29.97 -1.25
CA ASN A 144 4.16 30.94 -1.34
C ASN A 144 2.81 30.33 -0.92
N ASN A 145 2.26 30.81 0.20
CA ASN A 145 0.97 30.36 0.73
C ASN A 145 -0.20 30.58 -0.24
N LYS A 146 -0.09 31.49 -1.22
CA LYS A 146 -1.12 31.65 -2.28
C LYS A 146 -1.20 30.45 -3.23
N PHE A 147 -0.13 29.65 -3.33
CA PHE A 147 -0.04 28.48 -4.23
C PHE A 147 -0.11 27.14 -3.48
N PHE A 148 -0.71 27.11 -2.28
CA PHE A 148 -0.85 25.89 -1.48
C PHE A 148 -1.60 24.76 -2.22
N TRP A 149 -2.44 25.09 -3.21
CA TRP A 149 -3.19 24.11 -4.02
C TRP A 149 -2.32 23.41 -5.08
N VAL A 150 -1.21 24.02 -5.50
CA VAL A 150 -0.35 23.49 -6.59
C VAL A 150 0.19 22.09 -6.28
N PRO A 151 0.76 21.80 -5.09
CA PRO A 151 1.21 20.44 -4.74
C PRO A 151 0.07 19.40 -4.69
N ALA A 152 -1.18 19.82 -4.46
CA ALA A 152 -2.32 18.90 -4.37
C ALA A 152 -2.79 18.42 -5.74
N ILE A 153 -2.73 19.28 -6.77
CA ILE A 153 -3.16 18.94 -8.14
C ILE A 153 -2.01 18.35 -8.96
N ALA A 154 -0.76 18.67 -8.62
CA ALA A 154 0.40 18.27 -9.41
C ALA A 154 0.46 16.75 -9.72
N PRO A 155 0.11 15.82 -8.80
CA PRO A 155 0.04 14.39 -9.12
C PRO A 155 -1.00 14.08 -10.19
N LEU A 156 -2.18 14.72 -10.16
CA LEU A 156 -3.25 14.50 -11.14
C LEU A 156 -2.87 15.06 -12.51
N ILE A 157 -2.31 16.28 -12.55
CA ILE A 157 -1.77 16.87 -13.79
C ILE A 157 -0.65 16.00 -14.37
N SER A 158 0.23 15.46 -13.52
CA SER A 158 1.30 14.56 -13.94
C SER A 158 0.76 13.31 -14.63
N VAL A 159 -0.32 12.70 -14.11
CA VAL A 159 -0.96 11.53 -14.74
C VAL A 159 -1.62 11.88 -16.08
N VAL A 160 -2.28 13.04 -16.17
CA VAL A 160 -2.92 13.48 -17.42
C VAL A 160 -1.86 13.76 -18.49
N LEU A 161 -0.81 14.50 -18.15
CA LEU A 161 0.29 14.81 -19.07
C LEU A 161 1.03 13.54 -19.49
N SER A 162 1.34 12.63 -18.56
CA SER A 162 2.03 11.38 -18.89
C SER A 162 1.23 10.53 -19.87
N THR A 163 -0.07 10.40 -19.63
CA THR A 163 -0.99 9.67 -20.52
C THR A 163 -1.02 10.30 -21.92
N PHE A 164 -1.11 11.63 -21.99
CA PHE A 164 -1.11 12.36 -23.26
C PHE A 164 0.22 12.21 -24.03
N PHE A 165 1.35 12.34 -23.34
CA PHE A 165 2.67 12.16 -23.95
C PHE A 165 2.90 10.73 -24.45
N VAL A 166 2.53 9.71 -23.66
CA VAL A 166 2.64 8.30 -24.05
C VAL A 166 1.75 8.01 -25.26
N PHE A 167 0.54 8.58 -25.31
CA PHE A 167 -0.38 8.42 -26.44
C PHE A 167 0.19 8.97 -27.76
N ILE A 168 0.79 10.17 -27.72
CA ILE A 168 1.39 10.80 -28.92
C ILE A 168 2.67 10.09 -29.36
N THR A 169 3.56 9.80 -28.41
CA THR A 169 4.88 9.21 -28.70
C THR A 169 4.81 7.72 -29.02
N ARG A 170 3.66 7.07 -28.78
CA ARG A 170 3.50 5.61 -28.82
C ARG A 170 4.61 4.90 -28.05
N ALA A 171 4.93 5.43 -26.88
CA ALA A 171 5.98 4.90 -26.01
C ALA A 171 5.65 3.46 -25.53
N ASP A 172 4.39 3.04 -25.61
CA ASP A 172 3.94 1.66 -25.44
C ASP A 172 4.70 0.68 -26.35
N LYS A 173 4.96 1.08 -27.61
CA LYS A 173 5.72 0.27 -28.58
C LYS A 173 7.24 0.31 -28.36
N GLN A 174 7.72 1.25 -27.55
CA GLN A 174 9.13 1.45 -27.24
C GLN A 174 9.55 0.80 -25.90
N GLY A 175 8.70 -0.09 -25.36
CA GLY A 175 9.00 -0.86 -24.16
C GLY A 175 8.70 -0.14 -22.84
N VAL A 176 7.93 0.95 -22.87
CA VAL A 176 7.36 1.54 -21.66
C VAL A 176 6.15 0.71 -21.23
N GLU A 177 6.18 0.22 -19.99
CA GLU A 177 5.09 -0.56 -19.41
C GLU A 177 3.90 0.38 -19.13
N ILE A 178 2.80 0.17 -19.86
CA ILE A 178 1.57 0.95 -19.69
C ILE A 178 0.52 0.14 -18.92
N VAL A 179 -0.31 0.84 -18.16
CA VAL A 179 -1.51 0.24 -17.58
C VAL A 179 -2.47 -0.04 -18.74
N ASN A 180 -2.69 -1.33 -19.02
CA ASN A 180 -3.56 -1.79 -20.09
C ASN A 180 -5.03 -1.69 -19.67
N HIS A 181 -5.84 -2.69 -20.02
CA HIS A 181 -7.27 -2.63 -19.80
C HIS A 181 -7.60 -2.65 -18.31
N ILE A 182 -8.27 -1.59 -17.84
CA ILE A 182 -8.91 -1.54 -16.53
C ILE A 182 -10.38 -1.89 -16.76
N GLU A 183 -10.82 -3.00 -16.17
CA GLU A 183 -12.23 -3.38 -16.21
C GLU A 183 -13.08 -2.27 -15.57
N LYS A 184 -14.06 -1.78 -16.32
CA LYS A 184 -14.97 -0.72 -15.87
C LYS A 184 -16.16 -1.39 -15.18
N GLY A 185 -16.43 -1.04 -13.93
CA GLY A 185 -17.58 -1.54 -13.20
C GLY A 185 -17.46 -1.33 -11.70
N ILE A 186 -18.54 -1.64 -10.99
CA ILE A 186 -18.47 -1.90 -9.55
C ILE A 186 -17.89 -3.29 -9.34
N ASN A 187 -17.02 -3.44 -8.35
CA ASN A 187 -16.52 -4.76 -8.00
C ASN A 187 -17.70 -5.66 -7.59
N PRO A 188 -17.77 -6.91 -8.09
CA PRO A 188 -18.82 -7.83 -7.69
C PRO A 188 -18.72 -8.13 -6.19
N SER A 189 -19.83 -8.57 -5.61
CA SER A 189 -19.85 -9.03 -4.22
C SER A 189 -18.99 -10.27 -4.06
N SER A 190 -18.02 -10.24 -3.14
CA SER A 190 -17.12 -11.36 -2.83
C SER A 190 -17.59 -12.18 -1.62
N VAL A 191 -18.82 -11.99 -1.16
CA VAL A 191 -19.35 -12.69 0.02
C VAL A 191 -19.32 -14.20 -0.15
N HIS A 192 -19.61 -14.70 -1.36
CA HIS A 192 -19.58 -16.12 -1.68
C HIS A 192 -18.18 -16.67 -1.99
N ASP A 193 -17.22 -15.78 -2.20
CA ASP A 193 -15.83 -16.10 -2.53
C ASP A 193 -14.99 -16.39 -1.28
N ILE A 194 -15.44 -15.92 -0.11
CA ILE A 194 -14.81 -16.18 1.18
C ILE A 194 -14.96 -17.66 1.55
N TYR A 195 -13.84 -18.33 1.83
CA TYR A 195 -13.87 -19.70 2.33
C TYR A 195 -14.37 -19.70 3.77
N PHE A 196 -15.56 -20.26 3.99
CA PHE A 196 -16.12 -20.54 5.33
C PHE A 196 -15.93 -22.00 5.76
N SER A 197 -15.46 -22.86 4.86
CA SER A 197 -15.17 -24.28 5.11
C SER A 197 -14.06 -24.77 4.17
N GLY A 198 -13.37 -25.85 4.55
CA GLY A 198 -12.32 -26.49 3.76
C GLY A 198 -10.88 -26.17 4.18
N GLU A 199 -9.91 -26.67 3.42
CA GLU A 199 -8.47 -26.57 3.72
C GLU A 199 -7.95 -25.12 3.73
N TYR A 200 -8.51 -24.27 2.88
CA TYR A 200 -8.11 -22.87 2.73
C TYR A 200 -8.62 -21.94 3.85
N LEU A 201 -9.59 -22.39 4.66
CA LEU A 201 -10.10 -21.63 5.81
C LEU A 201 -8.99 -21.40 6.85
N GLY A 202 -8.29 -22.48 7.25
CA GLY A 202 -7.22 -22.41 8.25
C GLY A 202 -6.02 -21.62 7.74
N LYS A 203 -5.69 -21.77 6.46
CA LYS A 203 -4.64 -20.99 5.77
C LYS A 203 -5.00 -19.50 5.74
N GLY A 204 -6.21 -19.17 5.31
CA GLY A 204 -6.73 -17.80 5.29
C GLY A 204 -6.77 -17.16 6.68
N PHE A 205 -7.18 -17.90 7.71
CA PHE A 205 -7.13 -17.44 9.10
C PHE A 205 -5.71 -17.09 9.55
N LYS A 206 -4.74 -18.00 9.35
CA LYS A 206 -3.34 -17.77 9.75
C LYS A 206 -2.72 -16.57 9.04
N ILE A 207 -2.95 -16.45 7.74
CA ILE A 207 -2.48 -15.31 6.93
C ILE A 207 -3.17 -14.02 7.41
N GLY A 208 -4.48 -14.06 7.61
CA GLY A 208 -5.29 -12.92 8.06
C GLY A 208 -4.88 -12.40 9.43
N VAL A 209 -4.63 -13.27 10.41
CA VAL A 209 -4.11 -12.88 11.72
C VAL A 209 -2.76 -12.19 11.59
N THR A 210 -1.84 -12.77 10.80
CA THR A 210 -0.48 -12.24 10.63
C THR A 210 -0.50 -10.87 9.94
N ALA A 211 -1.19 -10.77 8.79
CA ALA A 211 -1.31 -9.54 8.03
C ALA A 211 -2.11 -8.48 8.81
N GLY A 212 -3.17 -8.89 9.51
CA GLY A 212 -4.01 -8.02 10.34
C GLY A 212 -3.26 -7.40 11.50
N MET A 213 -2.39 -8.15 12.18
CA MET A 213 -1.54 -7.62 13.26
C MET A 213 -0.53 -6.60 12.76
N ILE A 214 0.08 -6.85 11.60
CA ILE A 214 1.04 -5.92 10.98
C ILE A 214 0.32 -4.66 10.49
N ALA A 215 -0.81 -4.82 9.82
CA ALA A 215 -1.67 -3.72 9.40
C ALA A 215 -2.11 -2.86 10.59
N LEU A 216 -2.48 -3.49 11.70
CA LEU A 216 -2.90 -2.80 12.92
C LEU A 216 -1.74 -2.01 13.54
N THR A 217 -0.57 -2.63 13.66
CA THR A 217 0.64 -1.99 14.18
C THR A 217 1.02 -0.76 13.34
N GLU A 218 0.95 -0.88 12.01
CA GLU A 218 1.22 0.21 11.09
C GLU A 218 0.23 1.37 11.24
N ALA A 219 -1.07 1.09 11.23
CA ALA A 219 -2.10 2.12 11.39
C ALA A 219 -1.94 2.88 12.72
N ILE A 220 -1.65 2.15 13.79
CA ILE A 220 -1.45 2.70 15.12
C ILE A 220 -0.19 3.56 15.19
N ALA A 221 0.93 3.10 14.63
CA ALA A 221 2.17 3.86 14.59
C ALA A 221 1.99 5.18 13.84
N ILE A 222 1.28 5.15 12.72
CA ILE A 222 0.94 6.35 11.94
C ILE A 222 0.02 7.27 12.76
N GLY A 223 -1.03 6.73 13.37
CA GLY A 223 -1.95 7.52 14.17
C GLY A 223 -1.30 8.19 15.37
N ARG A 224 -0.43 7.48 16.08
CA ARG A 224 0.36 8.05 17.19
C ARG A 224 1.30 9.15 16.71
N THR A 225 1.89 9.01 15.53
CA THR A 225 2.74 10.05 14.95
C THR A 225 1.94 11.34 14.74
N PHE A 226 0.75 11.25 14.13
CA PHE A 226 -0.11 12.42 13.93
C PHE A 226 -0.66 13.00 15.23
N ALA A 227 -1.05 12.13 16.17
CA ALA A 227 -1.47 12.51 17.52
C ALA A 227 -0.39 13.31 18.26
N SER A 228 0.86 12.84 18.18
CA SER A 228 2.03 13.51 18.78
C SER A 228 2.37 14.83 18.08
N MET A 229 2.24 14.92 16.76
CA MET A 229 2.51 16.16 16.01
C MET A 229 1.43 17.23 16.19
N LYS A 230 0.16 16.83 16.40
CA LYS A 230 -1.00 17.74 16.46
C LYS A 230 -1.65 17.84 17.85
N ASP A 231 -0.99 17.32 18.88
CA ASP A 231 -1.40 17.38 20.29
C ASP A 231 -2.85 16.91 20.54
N TYR A 232 -3.22 15.76 19.96
CA TYR A 232 -4.50 15.11 20.24
C TYR A 232 -4.31 13.69 20.78
N GLN A 233 -5.28 13.20 21.57
CA GLN A 233 -5.25 11.83 22.10
C GLN A 233 -5.88 10.84 21.12
N LEU A 234 -5.22 9.69 20.95
CA LEU A 234 -5.67 8.61 20.07
C LEU A 234 -6.30 7.49 20.90
N ASP A 235 -7.58 7.21 20.68
CA ASP A 235 -8.24 6.03 21.28
C ASP A 235 -7.95 4.77 20.44
N GLY A 236 -7.02 3.97 20.94
CA GLY A 236 -6.60 2.72 20.31
C GLY A 236 -7.70 1.70 20.08
N ASN A 237 -8.64 1.60 21.01
CA ASN A 237 -9.72 0.62 20.92
C ASN A 237 -10.65 0.98 19.76
N ARG A 238 -10.97 2.28 19.62
CA ARG A 238 -11.80 2.77 18.51
C ARG A 238 -11.11 2.59 17.16
N GLU A 239 -9.81 2.82 17.09
CA GLU A 239 -9.04 2.55 15.86
C GLU A 239 -9.05 1.07 15.49
N MET A 240 -8.80 0.17 16.44
CA MET A 240 -8.85 -1.28 16.21
C MET A 240 -10.22 -1.75 15.70
N VAL A 241 -11.30 -1.30 16.32
CA VAL A 241 -12.68 -1.64 15.87
C VAL A 241 -12.96 -1.05 14.49
N ALA A 242 -12.53 0.19 14.21
CA ALA A 242 -12.77 0.83 12.93
C ALA A 242 -12.03 0.14 11.77
N LEU A 243 -10.75 -0.18 11.97
CA LEU A 243 -9.93 -0.92 10.99
C LEU A 243 -10.48 -2.32 10.78
N GLY A 244 -10.85 -3.00 11.88
CA GLY A 244 -11.41 -4.34 11.80
C GLY A 244 -12.73 -4.38 11.03
N THR A 245 -13.66 -3.48 11.36
CA THR A 245 -14.94 -3.35 10.66
C THR A 245 -14.73 -3.02 9.18
N MET A 246 -13.79 -2.13 8.85
CA MET A 246 -13.49 -1.77 7.47
C MET A 246 -12.97 -2.96 6.66
N ASN A 247 -12.05 -3.76 7.23
CA ASN A 247 -11.50 -4.91 6.54
C ASN A 247 -12.52 -6.04 6.38
N VAL A 248 -13.43 -6.23 7.35
CA VAL A 248 -14.57 -7.17 7.23
C VAL A 248 -15.53 -6.75 6.11
N VAL A 249 -15.95 -5.48 6.10
CA VAL A 249 -16.86 -4.99 5.05
C VAL A 249 -16.14 -4.96 3.70
N GLY A 250 -14.88 -4.56 3.67
CA GLY A 250 -14.06 -4.50 2.47
C GLY A 250 -13.89 -5.88 1.81
N SER A 251 -13.64 -6.93 2.58
CA SER A 251 -13.50 -8.28 2.02
C SER A 251 -14.78 -8.78 1.34
N MET A 252 -15.95 -8.26 1.73
CA MET A 252 -17.23 -8.58 1.10
C MET A 252 -17.45 -7.83 -0.23
N THR A 253 -16.72 -6.74 -0.47
CA THR A 253 -16.83 -5.89 -1.68
C THR A 253 -15.63 -6.03 -2.61
N SER A 254 -14.98 -7.21 -2.63
CA SER A 254 -13.72 -7.46 -3.35
C SER A 254 -12.55 -6.54 -2.98
N CYS A 255 -12.53 -5.96 -1.78
CA CYS A 255 -11.38 -5.16 -1.34
C CYS A 255 -10.32 -6.03 -0.66
N TYR A 256 -9.07 -5.64 -0.87
CA TYR A 256 -7.91 -6.20 -0.18
C TYR A 256 -7.67 -5.48 1.16
N VAL A 257 -6.88 -6.08 2.04
CA VAL A 257 -6.58 -5.51 3.36
C VAL A 257 -6.09 -4.07 3.28
N ALA A 258 -6.71 -3.21 4.07
CA ALA A 258 -6.44 -1.79 4.15
C ALA A 258 -5.93 -1.42 5.56
N THR A 259 -5.08 -0.40 5.62
CA THR A 259 -4.51 0.15 6.86
C THR A 259 -4.38 1.67 6.76
N GLY A 260 -4.00 2.32 7.87
CA GLY A 260 -3.74 3.74 7.92
C GLY A 260 -2.65 4.13 6.92
N LYS A 261 -2.91 5.18 6.16
CA LYS A 261 -1.98 5.83 5.25
C LYS A 261 -1.56 7.17 5.81
N ILE A 262 -0.28 7.49 5.62
CA ILE A 262 0.25 8.81 5.91
C ILE A 262 -0.34 9.79 4.88
N ILE A 263 -1.32 10.58 5.31
CA ILE A 263 -1.69 11.80 4.59
C ILE A 263 -0.91 12.93 5.23
N MET A 264 0.04 13.49 4.48
CA MET A 264 0.79 14.65 4.93
C MET A 264 -0.09 15.90 4.79
N ASN A 265 -1.10 16.05 5.66
CA ASN A 265 -1.92 17.24 5.70
C ASN A 265 -1.18 18.31 6.52
N ARG A 266 -0.47 19.20 5.83
CA ARG A 266 0.08 20.42 6.44
C ARG A 266 -1.07 21.39 6.63
N SER A 267 -1.63 21.41 7.83
CA SER A 267 -2.33 22.57 8.39
C SER A 267 -1.37 23.31 9.28
#